data_AF-V8C951-F1
#
_entry.id   AF-V8C951-F1
#
_cell.length_a   1.000
_cell.length_b   1.000
_cell.length_c   1.000
_cell.angle_alpha   90.00
_cell.angle_beta   90.00
_cell.angle_gamma   90.00
#
_symmetry.space_group_name_H-M   'P 1'
#
loop_
_entity.id
_entity.type
_entity.pdbx_description
1 polymer ?
#
loop_
_entity_poly.entity_id
_entity_poly.type
_entity_poly.pdbx_seq_one_letter_code
_entity_poly.pdbx_strand_id
1 'polypeptide(L)'
;MTIILENVDAETLRVIESLKGLNKDLVITQEVDECPICKAHDYTLKPEVEREILESIAEMERELQKGTLKTYSDINELRKALES
;
A
#
# COMPACT_ATOMS: atom_id res chain seq x y z
N MET A 1 -13.69 20.22 29.81
CA MET A 1 -14.86 19.68 29.07
C MET A 1 -14.29 18.99 27.84
N THR A 2 -14.74 17.78 27.53
CA THR A 2 -14.24 16.98 26.41
C THR A 2 -15.40 16.72 25.46
N ILE A 3 -15.17 16.91 24.17
CA ILE A 3 -16.14 16.62 23.11
C ILE A 3 -15.49 15.56 22.21
N ILE A 4 -16.22 14.47 21.95
CA ILE A 4 -15.80 13.41 21.04
C ILE A 4 -16.66 13.58 19.78
N LEU A 5 -16.01 13.57 18.62
CA LEU A 5 -16.66 13.70 17.32
C LEU A 5 -16.29 12.47 16.50
N GLU A 6 -17.29 11.71 16.06
CA GLU A 6 -17.13 10.51 15.25
C GLU A 6 -17.45 10.82 13.79
N ASN A 7 -16.77 10.15 12.85
CA ASN A 7 -17.00 10.27 11.40
C ASN A 7 -16.91 11.71 10.86
N VAL A 8 -15.95 12.48 11.40
CA VAL A 8 -15.70 13.86 11.01
C VAL A 8 -15.12 13.92 9.60
N ASP A 9 -15.75 14.70 8.72
CA ASP A 9 -15.22 14.93 7.37
C ASP A 9 -14.04 15.92 7.34
N ALA A 10 -13.38 16.03 6.19
CA ALA A 10 -12.19 16.86 6.03
C ALA A 10 -12.46 18.36 6.24
N GLU A 11 -13.68 18.84 5.94
CA GLU A 11 -14.04 20.25 6.11
C GLU A 11 -14.22 20.58 7.59
N THR A 12 -14.94 19.73 8.31
CA THR A 12 -15.16 19.83 9.76
C THR A 12 -13.83 19.72 10.52
N LEU A 13 -12.93 18.83 10.09
CA LEU A 13 -11.59 18.70 10.68
C LEU A 13 -10.81 20.02 10.61
N ARG A 14 -10.83 20.70 9.45
CA ARG A 14 -10.13 21.99 9.25
C ARG A 14 -10.69 23.09 10.16
N VAL A 15 -12.01 23.11 10.35
CA VAL A 15 -12.64 24.07 11.28
C VAL A 15 -12.18 23.80 12.71
N ILE A 16 -12.16 22.53 13.14
CA ILE A 16 -11.70 22.13 14.48
C ILE A 16 -10.22 22.50 14.68
N GLU A 17 -9.37 22.26 13.69
CA GLU A 17 -7.96 22.66 13.72
C GLU A 17 -7.78 24.17 13.81
N SER A 18 -8.64 24.95 13.15
CA SER A 18 -8.62 26.42 13.22
C SER A 18 -8.91 26.95 14.63
N LEU A 19 -9.66 26.19 15.46
CA LEU A 19 -9.93 26.56 16.84
C LEU A 19 -8.68 26.54 17.74
N LYS A 20 -7.62 25.81 17.38
CA LYS A 20 -6.32 25.85 18.10
C LYS A 20 -5.72 27.26 18.11
N GLY A 21 -5.98 28.07 17.07
CA GLY A 21 -5.53 29.46 17.03
C GLY A 21 -6.24 30.37 18.04
N LEU A 22 -7.44 29.99 18.47
CA LEU A 22 -8.28 30.76 19.39
C LEU A 22 -8.08 30.35 20.85
N ASN A 23 -7.76 29.08 21.11
CA ASN A 23 -7.50 28.58 22.45
C ASN A 23 -6.23 27.73 22.49
N LYS A 24 -5.21 28.25 23.18
CA LYS A 24 -3.89 27.60 23.30
C LYS A 24 -3.90 26.31 24.12
N ASP A 25 -4.90 26.15 24.98
CA ASP A 25 -5.05 24.97 25.84
C ASP A 25 -5.88 23.86 25.16
N LEU A 26 -6.37 24.10 23.93
CA LEU A 26 -7.14 23.10 23.18
C LEU A 26 -6.24 21.96 22.70
N VAL A 27 -6.46 20.77 23.24
CA VAL A 27 -5.82 19.53 22.79
C VAL A 27 -6.76 18.81 21.83
N ILE A 28 -6.27 18.55 20.61
CA ILE A 28 -6.99 17.76 19.59
C ILE A 28 -6.24 16.43 19.44
N THR A 29 -6.92 15.34 19.74
CA THR A 29 -6.43 13.97 19.54
C THR A 29 -7.19 13.36 18.36
N GLN A 30 -6.47 12.92 17.34
CA GLN A 30 -7.04 12.21 16.20
C GLN A 30 -6.68 10.73 16.36
N GLU A 31 -7.68 9.90 16.65
CA GLU A 31 -7.54 8.45 16.59
C GLU A 31 -7.75 8.04 15.14
N VAL A 32 -6.64 7.92 14.40
CA VAL A 32 -6.68 7.45 13.02
C VAL A 32 -6.49 5.94 13.07
N ASP A 33 -7.53 5.20 12.69
CA ASP A 33 -7.36 3.79 12.28
C ASP A 33 -6.52 3.79 11.00
N GLU A 34 -5.19 3.75 11.15
CA GLU A 34 -4.27 3.76 10.02
C GLU A 34 -4.55 2.55 9.12
N CYS A 35 -4.87 2.83 7.86
CA CYS A 35 -5.07 1.82 6.83
C CYS A 35 -3.86 0.86 6.79
N PRO A 36 -4.04 -0.46 6.90
CA PRO A 36 -2.94 -1.43 6.92
C PRO A 36 -2.01 -1.34 5.71
N ILE A 37 -2.52 -0.87 4.57
CA ILE A 37 -1.76 -0.66 3.33
C ILE A 37 -0.75 0.48 3.48
N CYS A 38 -1.07 1.51 4.26
CA CYS A 38 -0.17 2.63 4.53
C CYS A 38 1.03 2.23 5.39
N LYS A 39 0.94 1.13 6.15
CA LYS A 39 2.06 0.51 6.88
C LYS A 39 2.91 -0.43 6.03
N ALA A 40 2.49 -0.75 4.79
CA ALA A 40 3.20 -1.70 3.94
C ALA A 40 4.59 -1.19 3.49
N HIS A 41 4.84 0.12 3.56
CA HIS A 41 6.15 0.68 3.23
C HIS A 41 7.27 0.19 4.16
N ASP A 42 6.94 -0.09 5.42
CA ASP A 42 7.88 -0.58 6.43
C ASP A 42 7.86 -2.12 6.55
N TYR A 43 7.10 -2.82 5.71
CA TYR A 43 6.98 -4.28 5.77
C TYR A 43 8.24 -4.92 5.20
N THR A 44 9.17 -5.26 6.10
CA THR A 44 10.35 -6.03 5.73
C THR A 44 9.95 -7.51 5.59
N LEU A 45 10.21 -8.09 4.42
CA LEU A 45 10.00 -9.52 4.22
C LEU A 45 10.91 -10.33 5.17
N LYS A 46 10.43 -11.50 5.61
CA LYS A 46 11.31 -12.43 6.33
C LYS A 46 12.46 -12.84 5.40
N PRO A 47 13.71 -12.96 5.88
CA PRO A 47 14.86 -13.29 5.04
C PRO A 47 14.69 -14.58 4.22
N GLU A 48 13.99 -15.57 4.77
CA GLU A 48 13.70 -16.84 4.10
C GLU A 48 12.80 -16.64 2.88
N VAL A 49 11.75 -15.83 3.03
CA VAL A 49 10.79 -15.51 1.96
C VAL A 49 11.44 -14.64 0.89
N GLU A 50 12.25 -13.67 1.30
CA GLU A 50 13.02 -12.83 0.38
C GLU A 50 13.95 -13.68 -0.49
N ARG A 51 14.68 -14.62 0.13
CA ARG A 51 15.55 -15.55 -0.61
C ARG A 51 14.77 -16.41 -1.61
N GLU A 52 13.65 -17.00 -1.21
CA GLU A 52 12.81 -17.82 -2.10
C GLU A 52 12.28 -17.02 -3.30
N ILE A 53 11.88 -15.77 -3.08
CA ILE A 53 11.43 -14.87 -4.15
C ILE A 53 12.60 -14.57 -5.10
N LEU A 54 13.78 -14.23 -4.57
CA LEU A 54 14.96 -13.94 -5.39
C LEU A 54 15.43 -15.16 -6.20
N GLU A 55 15.41 -16.35 -5.62
CA GLU A 55 15.73 -17.60 -6.31
C GLU A 55 14.74 -17.87 -7.46
N SER A 56 13.45 -17.66 -7.20
CA SER A 56 12.38 -17.81 -8.20
C SER A 56 12.52 -16.80 -9.34
N ILE A 57 12.86 -15.55 -9.04
CA ILE A 57 13.14 -14.51 -10.05
C ILE A 57 14.34 -14.92 -10.91
N ALA A 58 15.44 -15.36 -10.29
CA ALA A 58 16.63 -15.80 -11.00
C ALA A 58 16.40 -17.06 -11.85
N GLU A 59 15.46 -17.93 -11.47
CA GLU A 59 15.02 -19.04 -12.30
C GLU A 59 14.22 -18.57 -13.52
N MET A 60 13.22 -17.70 -13.32
CA MET A 60 12.43 -17.11 -14.41
C MET A 60 13.32 -16.38 -15.43
N GLU A 61 14.30 -15.60 -14.98
CA GLU A 61 15.25 -14.92 -15.87
C GLU A 61 16.10 -15.90 -16.69
N ARG A 62 16.53 -17.02 -16.09
CA ARG A 62 17.27 -18.07 -16.80
C ARG A 62 16.40 -18.75 -17.86
N GLU A 63 15.13 -18.99 -17.56
CA GLU A 63 14.18 -19.58 -18.52
C GLU A 63 13.84 -18.60 -19.66
N LEU A 64 13.74 -17.31 -19.36
CA LEU A 64 13.61 -16.25 -20.36
C LEU A 64 14.82 -16.21 -21.30
N GLN A 65 16.04 -16.25 -20.76
CA GLN A 65 17.28 -16.26 -21.56
C GLN A 65 17.42 -17.53 -22.41
N LYS A 66 16.97 -18.68 -21.90
CA LYS A 66 16.93 -19.94 -22.64
C LYS A 66 15.83 -19.97 -23.71
N GLY A 67 14.93 -18.99 -23.71
CA GLY A 67 13.77 -18.93 -24.60
C GLY A 67 12.69 -19.97 -24.28
N THR A 68 12.74 -20.59 -23.10
CA THR A 68 11.74 -21.56 -22.64
C THR A 68 10.52 -20.87 -22.02
N LEU A 69 10.68 -19.63 -21.56
CA LEU A 69 9.59 -18.79 -21.07
C LEU A 69 9.16 -17.78 -22.15
N LYS A 70 7.86 -17.72 -22.46
CA LYS A 70 7.30 -16.71 -23.37
C LYS A 70 6.96 -15.44 -22.60
N THR A 71 7.45 -14.31 -23.08
CA THR A 71 7.00 -12.98 -22.65
C THR A 71 5.85 -12.50 -23.53
N TYR A 72 4.88 -11.83 -22.93
CA TYR A 72 3.78 -11.19 -23.62
C TYR A 72 3.85 -9.70 -23.36
N SER A 73 3.68 -8.90 -24.40
CA SER A 73 3.77 -7.45 -24.30
C SER A 73 2.43 -6.80 -23.93
N ASP A 74 1.33 -7.51 -24.20
CA ASP A 74 -0.04 -7.09 -23.90
C ASP A 74 -0.89 -8.26 -23.39
N ILE A 75 -1.88 -7.95 -22.55
CA ILE A 75 -2.77 -8.95 -21.94
C ILE A 75 -3.60 -9.72 -22.99
N ASN A 76 -3.92 -9.10 -24.13
CA ASN A 76 -4.64 -9.76 -25.21
C ASN A 76 -3.78 -10.81 -25.94
N GLU A 77 -2.45 -10.62 -25.99
CA GLU A 77 -1.54 -11.64 -26.53
C GLU A 77 -1.51 -12.87 -25.64
N LEU A 78 -1.46 -12.66 -24.31
CA LEU A 78 -1.54 -13.74 -23.33
C LEU A 78 -2.87 -14.51 -23.44
N ARG A 79 -4.00 -13.80 -23.52
CA ARG A 79 -5.33 -14.43 -23.64
C ARG A 79 -5.40 -15.33 -24.87
N LYS A 80 -4.94 -14.84 -26.03
CA LYS A 80 -4.91 -15.64 -27.27
C LYS A 80 -4.06 -16.91 -27.13
N ALA A 81 -2.92 -16.83 -26.44
CA ALA A 81 -2.04 -17.98 -26.22
C ALA A 81 -2.60 -19.02 -25.25
N LEU A 82 -3.52 -18.64 -24.36
CA LEU A 82 -4.23 -19.56 -23.45
C LEU A 82 -5.48 -20.17 -24.07
N GLU A 83 -6.06 -19.49 -25.07
CA GLU A 83 -7.24 -19.92 -25.82
C GLU A 83 -6.90 -20.80 -27.05
N SER A 84 -5.61 -21.02 -27.35
CA SER A 84 -5.11 -21.85 -28.45
C SER A 84 -4.58 -23.20 -27.96
#